data_AF-A0A2E1PGE2-F1
#
_entry.id   AF-A0A2E1PGE2-F1
#
_cell.length_a   1.000
_cell.length_b   1.000
_cell.length_c   1.000
_cell.angle_alpha   90.00
_cell.angle_beta   90.00
_cell.angle_gamma   90.00
#
_symmetry.space_group_name_H-M   'P 1'
#
loop_
_entity.id
_entity.type
_entity.pdbx_description
1 polymer ?
#
loop_
_entity_poly.entity_id
_entity_poly.type
_entity_poly.pdbx_seq_one_letter_code
_entity_poly.pdbx_strand_id
1 'polypeptide(L)'
;MSLSKNSTADIIKKYGSNAKDTGSTAVQIALLSKRIEELQTHFKEHVKDNHSRTGLLQIVSERKKLLSYLKKKDPSSFQKIIKELKLRD
;
A
#
# COMPACT_ATOMS: atom_id res chain seq x y z
N MET A 1 4.86 -10.60 9.02
CA MET A 1 4.37 -11.30 7.81
C MET A 1 4.87 -10.62 6.55
N SER A 2 5.28 -11.40 5.55
CA SER A 2 5.51 -10.95 4.16
C SER A 2 4.28 -11.26 3.32
N LEU A 3 3.99 -10.40 2.34
CA LEU A 3 3.01 -10.70 1.29
C LEU A 3 3.43 -11.98 0.54
N SER A 4 2.45 -12.77 0.12
CA SER A 4 2.71 -13.93 -0.74
C SER A 4 3.21 -13.49 -2.11
N LYS A 5 4.14 -14.25 -2.70
CA LYS A 5 4.73 -13.91 -4.01
C LYS A 5 3.66 -13.75 -5.11
N ASN A 6 2.59 -14.54 -5.03
CA ASN A 6 1.47 -14.49 -5.97
C ASN A 6 0.69 -13.17 -5.82
N SER A 7 0.34 -12.79 -4.60
CA SER A 7 -0.36 -11.54 -4.31
C SER A 7 0.45 -10.31 -4.75
N THR A 8 1.76 -10.33 -4.55
CA THR A 8 2.67 -9.26 -4.99
C THR A 8 2.70 -9.16 -6.52
N ALA A 9 2.80 -10.28 -7.23
CA ALA A 9 2.82 -10.30 -8.69
C ALA A 9 1.51 -9.80 -9.31
N ASP A 10 0.36 -10.12 -8.71
CA ASP A 10 -0.95 -9.64 -9.17
C ASP A 10 -1.09 -8.12 -9.01
N ILE A 11 -0.56 -7.55 -7.92
CA ILE A 11 -0.56 -6.11 -7.68
C ILE A 11 0.34 -5.40 -8.70
N ILE A 12 1.53 -5.93 -8.97
CA ILE A 12 2.44 -5.37 -9.97
C ILE A 12 1.80 -5.37 -11.36
N LYS A 13 1.11 -6.45 -11.73
CA LYS A 13 0.40 -6.52 -13.02
C LYS A 13 -0.75 -5.53 -13.14
N LYS A 14 -1.45 -5.22 -12.04
CA LYS A 14 -2.60 -4.32 -12.03
C LYS A 14 -2.23 -2.84 -12.00
N TYR A 15 -1.22 -2.48 -11.22
CA TYR A 15 -0.86 -1.08 -10.95
C TYR A 15 0.45 -0.64 -11.62
N GLY A 16 1.25 -1.59 -12.10
CA GLY A 16 2.48 -1.30 -12.84
C GLY A 16 2.17 -0.92 -14.28
N SER A 17 2.95 0.01 -14.83
CA SER A 17 2.83 0.35 -16.25
C SER A 17 3.24 -0.83 -17.15
N ASN A 18 4.15 -1.68 -16.63
CA ASN A 18 4.67 -2.87 -17.27
C ASN A 18 4.86 -3.98 -16.23
N ALA A 19 4.92 -5.25 -16.64
CA ALA A 19 5.14 -6.39 -15.75
C ALA A 19 6.49 -6.38 -15.00
N LYS A 20 7.42 -5.50 -15.39
CA LYS A 20 8.72 -5.28 -14.72
C LYS A 20 8.75 -4.01 -13.86
N ASP A 21 7.69 -3.22 -13.86
CA ASP A 21 7.61 -1.97 -13.10
C ASP A 21 7.22 -2.26 -11.66
N THR A 22 8.21 -2.61 -10.85
CA THR A 22 8.08 -2.88 -9.40
C THR A 22 8.26 -1.62 -8.55
N GLY A 23 8.79 -0.55 -9.14
CA GLY A 23 9.28 0.63 -8.43
C GLY A 23 8.36 1.83 -8.51
N SER A 24 7.35 1.84 -9.38
CA SER A 24 6.45 2.98 -9.49
C SER A 24 5.69 3.28 -8.20
N THR A 25 5.45 4.57 -7.95
CA THR A 25 4.75 5.05 -6.76
C THR A 25 3.37 4.41 -6.63
N ALA A 26 2.69 4.16 -7.74
CA ALA A 26 1.40 3.46 -7.80
C ALA A 26 1.47 2.04 -7.23
N VAL A 27 2.43 1.25 -7.72
CA VAL A 27 2.65 -0.13 -7.27
C VAL A 27 3.03 -0.16 -5.79
N GLN A 28 3.92 0.72 -5.35
CA GLN A 28 4.31 0.81 -3.95
C GLN A 28 3.11 1.12 -3.03
N ILE A 29 2.26 2.08 -3.40
CA ILE A 29 1.06 2.43 -2.63
C ILE A 29 0.09 1.25 -2.56
N ALA A 30 -0.10 0.52 -3.66
CA ALA A 30 -0.97 -0.65 -3.70
C ALA A 30 -0.44 -1.80 -2.84
N LEU A 31 0.87 -2.06 -2.88
CA LEU A 31 1.52 -3.08 -2.04
C LEU A 31 1.40 -2.74 -0.54
N LEU A 32 1.69 -1.50 -0.16
CA LEU A 32 1.56 -1.05 1.23
C LEU A 32 0.10 -1.13 1.70
N SER A 33 -0.85 -0.77 0.84
CA SER A 33 -2.28 -0.85 1.18
C SER A 33 -2.73 -2.28 1.42
N LYS A 34 -2.30 -3.23 0.58
CA LYS A 34 -2.62 -4.64 0.79
C LYS A 34 -2.04 -5.16 2.11
N ARG A 35 -0.79 -4.79 2.41
CA ARG A 35 -0.13 -5.16 3.66
C ARG A 35 -0.84 -4.58 4.90
N ILE A 36 -1.34 -3.34 4.81
CA ILE A 36 -2.12 -2.71 5.87
C ILE A 36 -3.42 -3.48 6.12
N GLU A 37 -4.14 -3.90 5.06
CA GLU A 37 -5.37 -4.69 5.20
C GLU A 37 -5.12 -6.02 5.93
N GLU A 38 -4.10 -6.77 5.52
CA GLU A 38 -3.75 -8.05 6.13
C GLU A 38 -3.34 -7.90 7.61
N LEU A 39 -2.56 -6.86 7.91
CA LEU A 39 -2.16 -6.55 9.28
C LEU A 39 -3.36 -6.09 10.12
N GLN A 40 -4.30 -5.33 9.55
CA GLN A 40 -5.50 -4.89 10.25
C GLN A 40 -6.36 -6.10 10.66
N THR A 41 -6.49 -7.13 9.82
CA THR A 41 -7.15 -8.38 10.22
C THR A 41 -6.40 -9.11 11.34
N HIS A 42 -5.06 -9.20 11.25
CA HIS A 42 -4.24 -9.83 12.28
C HIS A 42 -4.38 -9.16 13.66
N PHE A 43 -4.41 -7.83 13.71
CA PHE A 43 -4.55 -7.09 14.98
C PHE A 43 -5.94 -7.15 15.60
N LYS A 44 -6.98 -7.56 14.86
CA LYS A 44 -8.30 -7.84 15.44
C LYS A 44 -8.26 -9.11 16.30
N GLU A 45 -7.51 -10.12 15.87
CA GLU A 45 -7.31 -11.36 16.63
C GLU A 45 -6.25 -11.17 17.73
N HIS A 46 -5.15 -10.48 17.42
CA HIS A 46 -4.01 -10.27 18.32
C HIS A 46 -3.95 -8.84 18.86
N VAL A 47 -4.91 -8.49 19.73
CA VAL A 47 -5.07 -7.12 20.26
C VAL A 47 -3.87 -6.64 21.10
N LYS A 48 -3.10 -7.56 21.71
CA LYS A 48 -1.96 -7.25 22.58
C LYS A 48 -0.62 -7.11 21.84
N ASP A 49 -0.57 -7.34 20.52
CA ASP A 49 0.67 -7.17 19.75
C ASP A 49 0.95 -5.68 19.45
N ASN A 50 1.54 -5.01 20.43
CA ASN A 50 1.88 -3.59 20.34
C ASN A 50 3.15 -3.33 19.51
N HIS A 51 4.09 -4.28 19.48
CA HIS A 51 5.34 -4.12 18.72
C HIS A 51 5.08 -4.10 17.22
N SER A 52 4.26 -5.04 16.72
CA SER A 52 3.89 -5.06 15.31
C SER A 52 2.98 -3.88 14.92
N ARG A 53 2.17 -3.34 15.85
CA ARG A 53 1.38 -2.12 15.61
C ARG A 53 2.26 -0.91 15.33
N THR A 54 3.40 -0.78 16.01
CA THR A 54 4.37 0.28 15.70
C THR A 54 4.88 0.16 14.27
N GLY A 55 5.17 -1.07 13.80
CA GLY A 55 5.52 -1.32 12.39
C GLY A 55 4.39 -0.97 11.42
N LEU A 56 3.13 -1.24 11.78
CA LEU A 56 1.97 -0.83 10.98
C LEU A 56 1.89 0.70 10.83
N LEU A 57 2.11 1.45 11.92
CA LEU A 57 2.10 2.91 11.89
C LEU A 57 3.20 3.46 10.96
N GLN A 58 4.38 2.84 10.97
CA GLN A 58 5.47 3.19 10.04
C GLN A 58 5.04 2.98 8.58
N ILE A 59 4.47 1.82 8.24
CA ILE A 59 3.96 1.50 6.89
C ILE A 59 2.89 2.51 6.45
N VAL A 60 1.95 2.86 7.35
CA VAL A 60 0.92 3.87 7.08
C VAL A 60 1.56 5.24 6.79
N SER A 61 2.58 5.63 7.55
CA SER A 61 3.29 6.89 7.36
C SER A 61 4.05 6.94 6.03
N GLU A 62 4.68 5.84 5.62
CA GLU A 62 5.35 5.71 4.33
C GLU A 62 4.35 5.85 3.17
N ARG A 63 3.21 5.15 3.24
CA ARG A 63 2.14 5.27 2.25
C ARG A 63 1.65 6.72 2.14
N LYS A 64 1.50 7.42 3.27
CA LYS A 64 1.08 8.84 3.28
C LYS A 64 2.11 9.74 2.60
N LYS A 65 3.41 9.49 2.79
CA LYS A 65 4.49 10.22 2.10
C LYS A 65 4.45 9.98 0.59
N LEU A 66 4.28 8.73 0.16
CA LEU A 66 4.19 8.38 -1.27
C LEU A 66 2.95 8.99 -1.94
N LEU A 67 1.80 8.96 -1.28
CA LEU A 67 0.58 9.63 -1.75
C LEU A 67 0.78 11.13 -1.89
N SER A 68 1.42 11.78 -0.90
CA SER A 68 1.74 13.21 -0.95
C SER A 68 2.71 13.55 -2.10
N TYR A 69 3.68 12.68 -2.36
CA TYR A 69 4.58 12.82 -3.51
C TYR A 69 3.83 12.68 -4.84
N LEU A 70 2.98 11.65 -4.96
CA LEU A 70 2.20 11.41 -6.16
C LEU A 70 1.23 12.56 -6.45
N LYS A 71 0.55 13.09 -5.42
CA LYS A 71 -0.34 14.26 -5.53
C LYS A 71 0.35 15.48 -6.13
N LYS A 72 1.63 15.70 -5.77
CA LYS A 72 2.45 16.82 -6.29
C LYS A 72 2.95 16.56 -7.72
N LYS A 73 3.30 15.32 -8.04
CA LYS A 73 3.92 14.96 -9.33
C LYS A 73 2.90 14.71 -10.44
N ASP A 74 1.84 13.98 -10.11
CA ASP A 74 0.75 13.64 -11.03
C ASP A 74 -0.59 13.54 -10.28
N PRO A 75 -1.36 14.63 -10.24
CA PRO A 75 -2.66 14.65 -9.57
C PRO A 75 -3.71 13.75 -10.25
N SER A 76 -3.57 13.44 -11.55
CA SER A 76 -4.50 12.55 -12.25
C SER A 76 -4.33 11.11 -11.79
N SER A 77 -3.09 10.63 -11.76
CA SER A 77 -2.78 9.29 -11.26
C SER A 77 -3.12 9.14 -9.78
N PHE A 78 -2.90 10.18 -8.98
CA PHE A 78 -3.30 10.23 -7.58
C PHE A 78 -4.82 10.01 -7.39
N GLN A 79 -5.66 10.74 -8.14
CA GLN A 79 -7.11 10.57 -8.05
C GLN A 79 -7.58 9.18 -8.47
N LYS A 80 -6.95 8.58 -9.51
CA LYS A 80 -7.26 7.22 -9.94
C LYS A 80 -6.97 6.20 -8.84
N ILE A 81 -5.77 6.26 -8.26
CA ILE A 81 -5.33 5.33 -7.21
C ILE A 81 -6.16 5.47 -5.94
N ILE A 82 -6.52 6.68 -5.54
CA ILE A 82 -7.40 6.90 -4.38
C ILE A 82 -8.78 6.29 -4.60
N LYS A 83 -9.35 6.46 -5.79
CA LYS A 83 -10.66 5.87 -6.13
C LYS A 83 -10.61 4.35 -6.14
N GLU A 84 -9.56 3.77 -6.74
CA GLU A 84 -9.39 2.31 -6.80
C GLU A 84 -9.17 1.68 -5.43
N LEU A 85 -8.27 2.26 -4.63
CA LEU A 85 -7.92 1.73 -3.30
C LEU A 85 -8.86 2.22 -2.18
N LYS A 86 -9.88 3.03 -2.52
CA LYS A 86 -10.85 3.63 -1.58
C LYS A 86 -10.19 4.28 -0.37
N LEU A 87 -9.05 4.94 -0.58
CA LEU A 87 -8.30 5.60 0.48
C LEU A 87 -8.95 6.96 0.80
N ARG A 88 -8.93 7.37 2.08
CA ARG A 88 -9.32 8.72 2.49
C ARG A 88 -8.04 9.56 2.68
N ASP A 89 -8.00 10.75 2.08
CA ASP A 89 -6.95 11.77 2.28
C ASP A 89 -6.88 12.22 3.75
#